data_AF-A0A3D3H664-F1
#
_entry.id   AF-A0A3D3H664-F1
#
_cell.length_a   1.000
_cell.length_b   1.000
_cell.length_c   1.000
_cell.angle_alpha   90.00
_cell.angle_beta   90.00
_cell.angle_gamma   90.00
#
_symmetry.space_group_name_H-M   'P 1'
#
loop_
_entity.id
_entity.type
_entity.pdbx_description
1 polymer ?
#
loop_
_entity_poly.entity_id
_entity_poly.type
_entity_poly.pdbx_seq_one_letter_code
_entity_poly.pdbx_strand_id
1 'polypeptide(L)'
;PADLRVGDVVVVRPGSNVPADGVVIDGHADMDESMVTGESRPVPRGVGDTVTAGTVAVDSGLRIEVTATGDDTALAGIQRLVADAQNSTSRAQRL
;
A
#
# COMPACT_ATOMS: atom_id res chain seq x y z
N PRO A 1 6.82 2.14 16.52
CA PRO A 1 5.99 1.06 15.93
C PRO A 1 6.65 0.53 14.66
N ALA A 2 7.76 -0.22 14.79
CA ALA A 2 8.74 -0.39 13.70
C ALA A 2 9.15 -1.83 13.37
N ASP A 3 8.43 -2.85 13.85
CA ASP A 3 8.79 -4.27 13.62
C ASP A 3 7.67 -5.05 12.93
N LEU A 4 7.00 -4.46 11.93
CA LEU A 4 6.12 -5.26 11.08
C LEU A 4 6.98 -6.15 10.18
N ARG A 5 6.66 -7.44 10.11
CA ARG A 5 7.38 -8.43 9.28
C ARG A 5 6.43 -9.08 8.30
N VAL A 6 6.99 -9.59 7.20
CA VAL A 6 6.27 -10.44 6.26
C VAL A 6 5.74 -11.67 7.00
N GLY A 7 4.47 -12.00 6.76
CA GLY A 7 3.71 -13.05 7.46
C GLY A 7 3.02 -12.58 8.74
N ASP A 8 3.27 -11.35 9.21
CA ASP A 8 2.51 -10.80 10.33
C ASP A 8 1.05 -10.57 9.93
N VAL A 9 0.16 -10.77 10.89
CA VAL A 9 -1.26 -10.56 10.71
C VAL A 9 -1.68 -9.28 11.41
N VAL A 10 -2.23 -8.35 10.64
CA VAL A 10 -2.63 -7.03 11.13
C VAL A 10 -4.12 -6.83 10.98
N VAL A 11 -4.74 -6.22 12.00
CA VAL A 11 -6.14 -5.81 11.96
C VAL A 11 -6.22 -4.34 11.57
N VAL A 12 -6.83 -4.08 10.41
CA VAL A 12 -7.15 -2.74 9.92
C VAL A 12 -8.59 -2.42 10.33
N ARG A 13 -8.77 -1.34 11.07
CA ARG A 13 -10.10 -0.89 11.49
C ARG A 13 -10.73 0.01 10.42
N PRO A 14 -12.07 0.13 10.39
CA PRO A 14 -12.73 1.13 9.57
C PRO A 14 -12.16 2.54 9.82
N GLY A 15 -11.97 3.31 8.76
CA GLY A 15 -11.34 4.63 8.75
C GLY A 15 -9.84 4.64 9.01
N SER A 16 -9.18 3.48 9.09
CA SER A 16 -7.74 3.39 9.35
C SER A 16 -6.96 3.04 8.09
N ASN A 17 -5.72 3.51 8.03
CA ASN A 17 -4.81 3.23 6.93
C ASN A 17 -4.21 1.83 7.05
N VAL A 18 -3.98 1.21 5.91
CA VAL A 18 -3.21 -0.02 5.78
C VAL A 18 -1.73 0.28 6.03
N PRO A 19 -1.08 -0.35 7.02
CA PRO A 19 0.29 -0.01 7.40
C PRO A 19 1.37 -0.62 6.51
N ALA A 20 1.05 -1.67 5.75
CA ALA A 20 1.98 -2.41 4.91
C ALA A 20 1.21 -3.14 3.79
N ASP A 21 1.90 -3.48 2.70
CA ASP A 21 1.29 -4.26 1.62
C ASP A 21 0.98 -5.67 2.13
N GLY A 22 -0.15 -6.21 1.68
CA GLY A 22 -0.62 -7.50 2.18
C GLY A 22 -1.74 -8.10 1.37
N VAL A 23 -2.24 -9.24 1.87
CA VAL A 23 -3.41 -9.94 1.34
C VAL A 23 -4.46 -10.03 2.42
N VAL A 24 -5.72 -9.77 2.08
CA VAL A 24 -6.84 -9.95 3.01
C VAL A 24 -7.02 -11.43 3.30
N ILE A 25 -6.96 -11.80 4.58
CA ILE A 25 -7.19 -13.18 5.03
C ILE A 25 -8.53 -13.35 5.75
N ASP A 26 -9.16 -12.25 6.18
CA ASP A 26 -10.49 -12.24 6.80
C ASP A 26 -11.17 -10.88 6.64
N GLY A 27 -12.49 -10.88 6.41
CA GLY A 27 -13.30 -9.68 6.20
C GLY A 27 -13.41 -9.21 4.74
N HIS A 28 -14.12 -8.09 4.58
CA HIS A 28 -14.31 -7.36 3.32
C HIS A 28 -14.43 -5.86 3.64
N ALA A 29 -13.96 -4.97 2.77
CA ALA A 29 -14.10 -3.53 2.92
C ALA A 29 -13.90 -2.81 1.58
N ASP A 30 -14.52 -1.64 1.46
CA ASP A 30 -14.25 -0.67 0.41
C ASP A 30 -12.96 0.10 0.75
N MET A 31 -11.97 0.02 -0.13
CA MET A 31 -10.67 0.66 0.03
C MET A 31 -10.62 1.98 -0.74
N ASP A 32 -10.30 3.06 -0.05
CA ASP A 32 -9.96 4.34 -0.66
C ASP A 32 -8.47 4.32 -1.06
N GLU A 33 -8.22 4.22 -2.36
CA GLU A 33 -6.89 4.24 -2.96
C GLU A 33 -6.49 5.63 -3.49
N SER A 34 -7.28 6.69 -3.22
CA SER A 34 -7.06 8.03 -3.75
C SER A 34 -5.71 8.64 -3.38
N MET A 35 -5.18 8.31 -2.20
CA MET A 35 -3.85 8.73 -1.76
C MET A 35 -2.71 8.10 -2.56
N VAL A 36 -2.95 6.94 -3.17
CA VAL A 36 -1.95 6.15 -3.90
C VAL A 36 -2.09 6.34 -5.41
N THR A 37 -3.31 6.23 -5.93
CA THR A 37 -3.58 6.23 -7.37
C THR A 37 -4.19 7.54 -7.87
N GLY A 38 -4.78 8.35 -6.98
CA GLY A 38 -5.54 9.55 -7.33
C GLY A 38 -6.99 9.29 -7.74
N GLU A 39 -7.45 8.03 -7.75
CA GLU A 39 -8.85 7.72 -8.04
C GLU A 39 -9.71 7.80 -6.78
N SER A 40 -10.76 8.64 -6.81
CA SER A 40 -11.63 8.87 -5.66
C SER A 40 -12.70 7.79 -5.44
N ARG A 41 -12.81 6.79 -6.31
CA ARG A 41 -13.84 5.76 -6.20
C ARG A 41 -13.31 4.62 -5.33
N PRO A 42 -13.97 4.29 -4.20
CA PRO A 42 -13.56 3.16 -3.39
C PRO A 42 -13.61 1.85 -4.18
N VAL A 43 -12.65 0.98 -3.93
CA VAL A 43 -12.51 -0.33 -4.57
C VAL A 43 -12.84 -1.41 -3.54
N PRO A 44 -13.85 -2.27 -3.79
CA PRO A 44 -14.18 -3.35 -2.87
C PRO A 44 -13.06 -4.39 -2.85
N ARG A 45 -12.64 -4.79 -1.65
CA ARG A 45 -11.66 -5.85 -1.40
C ARG A 45 -12.24 -6.87 -0.42
N GLY A 46 -11.95 -8.14 -0.66
CA GLY A 46 -12.30 -9.25 0.21
C GLY A 46 -11.15 -10.24 0.34
N VAL A 47 -11.42 -11.35 1.04
CA VAL A 47 -10.43 -12.42 1.27
C VAL A 47 -9.80 -12.88 -0.04
N GLY A 48 -8.46 -12.92 -0.07
CA GLY A 48 -7.66 -13.26 -1.23
C GLY A 48 -7.21 -12.06 -2.07
N ASP A 49 -7.81 -10.88 -1.89
CA ASP A 49 -7.39 -9.67 -2.60
C ASP A 49 -6.17 -9.02 -1.94
N THR A 50 -5.34 -8.40 -2.76
CA THR A 50 -4.19 -7.60 -2.31
C THR A 50 -4.61 -6.21 -1.87
N VAL A 51 -3.98 -5.71 -0.81
CA VAL A 51 -4.10 -4.33 -0.33
C VAL A 51 -2.74 -3.66 -0.32
N THR A 52 -2.73 -2.37 -0.62
CA THR A 52 -1.51 -1.55 -0.68
C THR A 52 -1.41 -0.67 0.56
N ALA A 53 -0.19 -0.50 1.08
CA ALA A 53 0.12 0.43 2.14
C ALA A 53 -0.36 1.84 1.78
N GLY A 54 -0.89 2.56 2.76
CA GLY A 54 -1.38 3.93 2.58
C GLY A 54 -2.82 4.04 2.04
N THR A 55 -3.44 2.94 1.63
CA THR A 55 -4.89 2.90 1.33
C THR A 55 -5.70 2.89 2.63
N VAL A 56 -6.96 3.34 2.57
CA VAL A 56 -7.83 3.47 3.76
C VAL A 56 -9.02 2.53 3.66
N ALA A 57 -9.28 1.73 4.70
CA ALA A 57 -10.51 0.95 4.78
C ALA A 57 -11.67 1.88 5.16
N VAL A 58 -12.69 2.03 4.32
CA VAL A 58 -13.73 3.07 4.48
C VAL A 58 -14.86 2.61 5.40
N ASP A 59 -15.41 1.43 5.15
CA ASP A 59 -16.71 0.98 5.68
C ASP A 59 -16.60 -0.12 6.74
N SER A 60 -15.69 -1.08 6.57
CA SER A 60 -15.49 -2.22 7.47
C SER A 60 -14.01 -2.52 7.74
N GLY A 61 -13.77 -3.36 8.74
CA GLY A 61 -12.43 -3.77 9.14
C GLY A 61 -11.97 -5.01 8.39
N LEU A 62 -10.66 -5.13 8.23
CA LEU A 62 -10.00 -6.25 7.55
C LEU A 62 -8.93 -6.85 8.43
N ARG A 63 -8.68 -8.15 8.26
CA ARG A 63 -7.43 -8.77 8.72
C ARG A 63 -6.59 -9.07 7.49
N ILE A 64 -5.36 -8.58 7.51
CA ILE A 64 -4.43 -8.71 6.40
C ILE A 64 -3.19 -9.47 6.85
N GLU A 65 -2.68 -10.34 6.00
CA GLU A 65 -1.35 -10.93 6.14
C GLU A 65 -0.36 -10.07 5.35
N VAL A 66 0.69 -9.63 6.02
CA VAL A 66 1.70 -8.74 5.46
C VAL A 66 2.54 -9.48 4.44
N THR A 67 2.63 -8.96 3.22
CA THR A 67 3.46 -9.52 2.14
C THR A 67 4.70 -8.70 1.87
N ALA A 68 4.67 -7.38 2.14
CA ALA A 68 5.83 -6.51 2.02
C ALA A 68 5.77 -5.31 2.97
N THR A 69 6.93 -4.86 3.46
CA THR A 69 7.06 -3.77 4.43
C THR A 69 8.18 -2.81 4.02
N GLY A 70 8.07 -1.54 4.43
CA GLY A 70 9.14 -0.56 4.20
C GLY A 70 9.52 -0.42 2.72
N ASP A 71 10.80 -0.64 2.42
CA ASP A 71 11.38 -0.47 1.08
C ASP A 71 10.92 -1.53 0.05
N ASP A 72 10.30 -2.61 0.52
CA ASP A 72 9.76 -3.67 -0.34
C ASP A 72 8.32 -3.41 -0.75
N THR A 73 7.68 -2.36 -0.23
CA THR A 73 6.32 -1.98 -0.63
C THR A 73 6.27 -1.45 -2.07
N ALA A 74 5.12 -1.61 -2.73
CA ALA A 74 4.85 -1.07 -4.05
C ALA A 74 5.09 0.45 -4.09
N LEU A 75 4.67 1.17 -3.05
CA LEU A 75 4.91 2.61 -2.91
C LEU A 75 6.41 2.96 -2.85
N ALA A 76 7.21 2.21 -2.11
CA ALA A 76 8.66 2.42 -2.08
C ALA A 76 9.32 2.08 -3.42
N GLY A 77 8.83 1.05 -4.12
CA GLY A 77 9.21 0.74 -5.49
C GLY A 77 8.98 1.92 -6.46
N ILE A 78 7.80 2.53 -6.42
CA ILE A 78 7.47 3.70 -7.25
C ILE A 78 8.36 4.89 -6.91
N GLN A 79 8.56 5.20 -5.62
CA GLN A 79 9.43 6.30 -5.20
C GLN A 79 10.87 6.13 -5.73
N ARG A 80 11.40 4.90 -5.70
CA ARG A 80 12.72 4.57 -6.25
C ARG A 80 12.80 4.78 -7.76
N LEU A 81 11.81 4.28 -8.50
CA LEU A 81 11.72 4.49 -9.95
C LEU A 81 11.67 5.98 -10.32
N VAL A 82 10.90 6.79 -9.56
CA VAL A 82 10.83 8.24 -9.76
C VAL A 82 12.19 8.90 -9.45
N ALA A 83 12.85 8.51 -8.35
CA ALA A 83 14.16 9.03 -7.99
C ALA A 83 15.22 8.72 -9.06
N ASP A 84 15.26 7.48 -9.56
CA ASP A 84 16.17 7.06 -10.63
C ASP A 84 15.91 7.83 -11.93
N ALA A 85 14.64 8.03 -12.29
CA ALA A 85 14.26 8.83 -13.45
C ALA A 85 14.77 10.27 -13.31
N GLN A 86 14.52 10.94 -12.19
CA GLN A 86 14.96 12.33 -11.94
C GLN A 86 16.50 12.46 -11.95
N ASN A 87 17.21 11.47 -11.42
CA ASN A 87 18.67 11.44 -11.45
C ASN A 87 19.22 11.23 -12.88
N SER A 88 18.54 10.42 -13.71
CA SER A 88 18.96 10.18 -15.10
C SER A 88 18.84 11.42 -16.00
N THR A 89 17.80 12.24 -15.84
CA THR A 89 17.64 13.50 -16.61
C THR A 89 18.75 14.50 -16.27
N SER A 90 19.18 14.56 -15.00
CA SER A 90 20.23 15.46 -14.53
C SER A 90 21.61 15.22 -15.19
N ARG A 91 21.86 13.99 -15.66
CA ARG A 91 23.12 13.61 -16.34
C ARG A 91 23.09 13.92 -17.84
N ALA A 92 21.91 13.84 -18.45
CA ALA A 92 21.73 14.11 -19.89
C ALA A 92 21.84 15.61 -20.23
N GLN A 93 21.58 16.51 -19.27
CA GLN A 93 21.59 17.96 -19.47
C GLN A 93 22.96 18.63 -19.20
N ARG A 94 24.02 17.84 -18.96
CA ARG A 94 25.41 18.34 -18.76
C ARG A 94 26.35 18.06 -19.94
N LEU A 95 25.83 17.56 -21.07
CA LEU A 95 26.55 17.42 -22.34
C LEU A 95 26.16 18.55 -23.29
#